data_AF-A0A954WD23-F1
#
_entry.id   AF-A0A954WD23-F1
#
_cell.length_a   1.000
_cell.length_b   1.000
_cell.length_c   1.000
_cell.angle_alpha   90.00
_cell.angle_beta   90.00
_cell.angle_gamma   90.00
#
_symmetry.space_group_name_H-M   'P 1'
#
loop_
_entity.id
_entity.type
_entity.pdbx_description
1 polymer ?
#
loop_
_entity_poly.entity_id
_entity_poly.type
_entity_poly.pdbx_seq_one_letter_code
_entity_poly.pdbx_strand_id
1 'polypeptide(L)'
;MNRIALVLIIAVSYLGRAAIGGEPAGDAPLSADQVTALIAGLNNDSFNVREAATERLTTAGRHAIPHIVDAVSDNDLEVTTRLLRVLGQLALSEQPATSADARAALEKIAATRVTSAATRAAETLATLDEIREERCLAQLKRLGATVERHTYAFGNNAVDLSYTIEIDKRWKGESDEFKLLGNVPHVRHLVLNYPEVDDDWMSVVAELSNLEDLTIVRGKVTSAGIADLSKLERLQTLEMMYTPMIDDGAVDSLRAMQGVVMMRLYGTRISKDGQTRLREQLANTNVDVRRGGFLGISPLRNLAPCTIGQVHPNTAAEAAGLQTNDTILEYNGQPVTDFDSLTKLISDNGPGETSTLLIERGGEKLTKQVTLGECKPSMLRQ
;
A
#
# COMPACT_ATOMS: atom_id res chain seq x y z
N MET A 1 -17.56 23.71 -8.86
CA MET A 1 -17.88 22.54 -9.70
C MET A 1 -16.92 21.44 -9.29
N ASN A 2 -17.42 20.32 -8.76
CA ASN A 2 -16.60 19.31 -8.09
C ASN A 2 -15.56 18.73 -9.07
N ARG A 3 -14.27 18.65 -8.71
CA ARG A 3 -13.20 18.10 -9.58
C ARG A 3 -13.56 16.69 -10.09
N ILE A 4 -14.27 15.92 -9.27
CA ILE A 4 -14.83 14.60 -9.61
C ILE A 4 -15.85 14.66 -10.75
N ALA A 5 -16.70 15.68 -10.82
CA ALA A 5 -17.64 15.86 -11.92
C ALA A 5 -16.92 16.26 -13.22
N LEU A 6 -15.81 17.01 -13.11
CA LEU A 6 -14.96 17.34 -14.25
C LEU A 6 -14.18 16.10 -14.75
N VAL A 7 -13.67 15.25 -13.85
CA VAL A 7 -12.98 14.00 -14.17
C VAL A 7 -13.95 12.98 -14.79
N LEU A 8 -15.21 12.89 -14.35
CA LEU A 8 -16.23 12.07 -15.00
C LEU A 8 -16.59 12.59 -16.40
N ILE A 9 -16.65 13.90 -16.62
CA ILE A 9 -16.92 14.51 -17.94
C ILE A 9 -15.70 14.35 -18.88
N ILE A 10 -14.48 14.48 -18.35
CA ILE A 10 -13.24 14.27 -19.10
C ILE A 10 -13.05 12.78 -19.41
N ALA A 11 -13.28 11.89 -18.43
CA ALA A 11 -13.31 10.45 -18.65
C ALA A 11 -14.39 10.07 -19.66
N VAL A 12 -15.58 10.68 -19.68
CA VAL A 12 -16.60 10.46 -20.72
C VAL A 12 -16.15 10.95 -22.11
N SER A 13 -15.32 12.00 -22.19
CA SER A 13 -14.70 12.44 -23.46
C SER A 13 -13.49 11.59 -23.90
N TYR A 14 -12.88 10.84 -22.98
CA TYR A 14 -11.90 9.79 -23.29
C TYR A 14 -12.53 8.38 -23.47
N LEU A 15 -13.71 8.14 -22.89
CA LEU A 15 -14.47 6.87 -22.89
C LEU A 15 -15.57 6.83 -23.94
N GLY A 16 -15.74 7.89 -24.73
CA GLY A 16 -16.61 7.89 -25.90
C GLY A 16 -16.20 6.80 -26.89
N ARG A 17 -16.75 5.60 -26.70
CA ARG A 17 -16.60 4.36 -27.49
C ARG A 17 -15.37 3.47 -27.28
N ALA A 18 -14.95 3.25 -26.03
CA ALA A 18 -14.11 2.06 -25.72
C ALA A 18 -14.90 0.73 -25.73
N ALA A 19 -16.20 0.74 -26.03
CA ALA A 19 -17.08 -0.43 -26.00
C ALA A 19 -17.81 -0.65 -27.34
N ILE A 20 -17.08 -0.94 -28.40
CA ILE A 20 -17.58 -1.74 -29.53
C ILE A 20 -16.42 -2.65 -29.93
N GLY A 21 -16.51 -3.92 -29.54
CA GLY A 21 -15.52 -4.93 -29.90
C GLY A 21 -15.47 -5.14 -31.42
N GLY A 22 -14.25 -5.21 -31.95
CA GLY A 22 -13.93 -5.46 -33.35
C GLY A 22 -13.26 -4.27 -34.02
N GLU A 23 -11.95 -4.37 -34.30
CA GLU A 23 -11.30 -3.55 -35.34
C GLU A 23 -12.13 -3.63 -36.64
N PRO A 24 -12.40 -2.51 -37.34
CA PRO A 24 -12.55 -2.63 -38.78
C PRO A 24 -11.17 -3.03 -39.33
N ALA A 25 -11.13 -4.15 -40.05
CA ALA A 25 -9.95 -4.60 -40.75
C ALA A 25 -9.39 -3.48 -41.63
N GLY A 26 -8.13 -3.10 -41.38
CA GLY A 26 -7.19 -2.51 -42.33
C GLY A 26 -7.68 -1.33 -43.18
N ASP A 27 -7.51 -0.11 -42.68
CA ASP A 27 -7.01 0.96 -43.55
C ASP A 27 -5.48 0.97 -43.42
N ALA A 28 -4.78 1.13 -44.55
CA ALA A 28 -3.32 1.23 -44.57
C ALA A 28 -2.84 2.32 -43.58
N PRO A 29 -1.64 2.17 -42.97
CA PRO A 29 -1.08 3.20 -42.11
C PRO A 29 -1.17 4.54 -42.85
N LEU A 30 -1.76 5.55 -42.20
CA LEU A 30 -1.87 6.87 -42.82
C LEU A 30 -0.48 7.32 -43.28
N SER A 31 -0.38 7.72 -44.54
CA SER A 31 0.82 8.37 -45.05
C SER A 31 1.07 9.68 -44.29
N ALA A 32 2.32 10.14 -44.24
CA ALA A 32 2.68 11.40 -43.60
C ALA A 32 1.81 12.57 -44.10
N ASP A 33 1.54 12.62 -45.41
CA ASP A 33 0.69 13.65 -46.02
C ASP A 33 -0.76 13.59 -45.52
N GLN A 34 -1.31 12.39 -45.30
CA GLN A 34 -2.64 12.22 -44.72
C GLN A 34 -2.67 12.66 -43.26
N VAL A 35 -1.63 12.37 -42.48
CA VAL A 35 -1.54 12.82 -41.09
C VAL A 35 -1.43 14.35 -41.03
N THR A 36 -0.61 14.96 -41.87
CA THR A 36 -0.50 16.43 -41.99
C THR A 36 -1.83 17.07 -42.39
N ALA A 37 -2.57 16.48 -43.34
CA ALA A 37 -3.88 16.97 -43.75
C ALA A 37 -4.91 16.91 -42.60
N LEU A 38 -4.88 15.84 -41.79
CA LEU A 38 -5.74 15.73 -40.62
C LEU A 38 -5.39 16.78 -39.57
N ILE A 39 -4.10 17.02 -39.32
CA ILE A 39 -3.64 18.06 -38.38
C ILE A 39 -4.11 19.45 -38.83
N ALA A 40 -4.01 19.77 -40.11
CA ALA A 40 -4.55 21.02 -40.65
C ALA A 40 -6.07 21.14 -40.46
N GLY A 41 -6.80 20.02 -40.51
CA GLY A 41 -8.23 19.95 -40.24
C GLY A 41 -8.61 20.21 -38.77
N LEU A 42 -7.67 20.18 -37.83
CA LEU A 42 -7.94 20.39 -36.40
C LEU A 42 -8.26 21.85 -36.03
N ASN A 43 -7.99 22.81 -36.90
CA ASN A 43 -8.41 24.22 -36.72
C ASN A 43 -9.54 24.63 -37.69
N ASN A 44 -10.25 23.67 -38.29
CA ASN A 44 -11.34 23.99 -39.20
C ASN A 44 -12.51 24.63 -38.46
N ASP A 45 -13.19 25.63 -39.03
CA ASP A 45 -14.37 26.26 -38.41
C ASP A 45 -15.49 25.27 -38.07
N SER A 46 -15.64 24.21 -38.89
CA SER A 46 -16.62 23.15 -38.67
C SER A 46 -16.20 22.19 -37.56
N PHE A 47 -16.98 22.16 -36.47
CA PHE A 47 -16.79 21.21 -35.37
C PHE A 47 -16.71 19.75 -35.84
N ASN A 48 -17.58 19.35 -36.77
CA ASN A 48 -17.62 17.98 -37.28
C ASN A 48 -16.33 17.60 -38.02
N VAL A 49 -15.71 18.55 -38.72
CA VAL A 49 -14.43 18.31 -39.41
C VAL A 49 -13.31 18.14 -38.38
N ARG A 50 -13.28 18.97 -37.34
CA ARG A 50 -12.29 18.85 -36.26
C ARG A 50 -12.42 17.54 -35.49
N GLU A 51 -13.65 17.09 -35.18
CA GLU A 51 -13.89 15.81 -34.52
C GLU A 51 -13.53 14.63 -35.42
N ALA A 52 -13.95 14.61 -36.69
CA ALA A 52 -13.59 13.55 -37.62
C ALA A 52 -12.07 13.46 -37.83
N ALA A 53 -11.38 14.60 -37.88
CA ALA A 53 -9.92 14.62 -37.95
C ALA A 53 -9.27 14.04 -36.68
N THR A 54 -9.81 14.37 -35.50
CA THR A 54 -9.34 13.82 -34.22
C THR A 54 -9.53 12.30 -34.18
N GLU A 55 -10.72 11.80 -34.50
CA GLU A 55 -11.01 10.36 -34.49
C GLU A 55 -10.10 9.56 -35.43
N ARG A 56 -9.82 10.10 -36.63
CA ARG A 56 -8.92 9.46 -37.60
C ARG A 56 -7.47 9.46 -37.12
N LEU A 57 -7.01 10.51 -36.45
CA LEU A 57 -5.67 10.54 -35.83
C LEU A 57 -5.56 9.52 -34.69
N THR A 58 -6.60 9.38 -33.85
CA THR A 58 -6.64 8.35 -32.81
C THR A 58 -6.66 6.94 -33.41
N THR A 59 -7.43 6.72 -34.47
CA THR A 59 -7.50 5.42 -35.17
C THR A 59 -6.18 5.03 -35.84
N ALA A 60 -5.41 6.01 -36.33
CA ALA A 60 -4.07 5.79 -36.88
C ALA A 60 -3.06 5.25 -35.84
N GLY A 61 -3.39 5.33 -34.55
CA GLY A 61 -2.68 4.65 -33.49
C GLY A 61 -1.25 5.15 -33.33
N ARG A 62 -0.34 4.21 -33.04
CA ARG A 62 1.08 4.47 -32.79
C ARG A 62 1.77 5.29 -33.89
N HIS A 63 1.38 5.12 -35.15
CA HIS A 63 1.99 5.80 -36.29
C HIS A 63 1.76 7.32 -36.31
N ALA A 64 0.68 7.81 -35.69
CA ALA A 64 0.40 9.24 -35.63
C ALA A 64 1.28 9.98 -34.60
N ILE A 65 1.83 9.27 -33.61
CA ILE A 65 2.52 9.88 -32.46
C ILE A 65 3.67 10.82 -32.87
N PRO A 66 4.61 10.42 -33.75
CA PRO A 66 5.72 11.31 -34.13
C PRO A 66 5.24 12.60 -34.80
N HIS A 67 4.27 12.48 -35.71
CA HIS A 67 3.69 13.63 -36.42
C HIS A 67 2.90 14.55 -35.50
N ILE A 68 2.20 13.98 -34.50
CA ILE A 68 1.51 14.75 -33.47
C ILE A 68 2.53 15.54 -32.65
N VAL A 69 3.62 14.91 -32.20
CA VAL A 69 4.68 15.57 -31.42
C VAL A 69 5.30 16.73 -32.20
N ASP A 70 5.55 16.56 -33.50
CA ASP A 70 6.11 17.61 -34.35
C ASP A 70 5.14 18.80 -34.57
N ALA A 71 3.84 18.55 -34.49
CA ALA A 71 2.80 19.56 -34.74
C ALA A 71 2.34 20.31 -33.48
N VAL A 72 2.63 19.81 -32.28
CA VAL A 72 2.31 20.51 -31.04
C VAL A 72 3.11 21.82 -30.95
N SER A 73 2.40 22.95 -30.79
CA SER A 73 3.02 24.27 -30.70
C SER A 73 2.20 25.24 -29.85
N ASP A 74 2.80 26.36 -29.43
CA ASP A 74 2.08 27.39 -28.66
C ASP A 74 1.26 28.36 -29.52
N ASN A 75 1.40 28.29 -30.84
CA ASN A 75 0.78 29.25 -31.76
C ASN A 75 -0.71 28.98 -32.02
N ASP A 76 -1.17 27.73 -31.79
CA ASP A 76 -2.56 27.32 -32.04
C ASP A 76 -3.07 26.46 -30.88
N LEU A 77 -3.84 27.10 -29.99
CA LEU A 77 -4.31 26.49 -28.76
C LEU A 77 -5.36 25.39 -29.00
N GLU A 78 -6.20 25.52 -30.03
CA GLU A 78 -7.24 24.54 -30.36
C GLU A 78 -6.59 23.27 -30.93
N VAL A 79 -5.67 23.43 -31.89
CA VAL A 79 -4.91 22.31 -32.47
C VAL A 79 -4.13 21.59 -31.39
N THR A 80 -3.36 22.32 -30.57
CA THR A 80 -2.56 21.73 -29.48
C THR A 80 -3.45 21.01 -28.47
N THR A 81 -4.59 21.58 -28.08
CA THR A 81 -5.51 20.90 -27.15
C THR A 81 -6.04 19.58 -27.73
N ARG A 82 -6.38 19.56 -29.03
CA ARG A 82 -6.87 18.35 -29.71
C ARG A 82 -5.78 17.30 -29.89
N LEU A 83 -4.57 17.71 -30.26
CA LEU A 83 -3.41 16.83 -30.39
C LEU A 83 -3.06 16.15 -29.06
N LEU A 84 -3.05 16.91 -27.96
CA LEU A 84 -2.83 16.36 -26.62
C LEU A 84 -3.95 15.41 -26.19
N ARG A 85 -5.21 15.69 -26.58
CA ARG A 85 -6.34 14.77 -26.40
C ARG A 85 -6.13 13.45 -27.16
N VAL A 86 -5.66 13.50 -28.41
CA VAL A 86 -5.32 12.28 -29.17
C VAL A 86 -4.24 11.48 -28.45
N LEU A 87 -3.15 12.11 -28.03
CA LEU A 87 -2.10 11.43 -27.27
C LEU A 87 -2.64 10.82 -25.96
N GLY A 88 -3.53 11.52 -25.25
CA GLY A 88 -4.20 10.98 -24.06
C GLY A 88 -5.05 9.74 -24.37
N GLN A 89 -5.80 9.73 -25.48
CA GLN A 89 -6.59 8.57 -25.90
C GLN A 89 -5.69 7.38 -26.26
N LEU A 90 -4.61 7.64 -27.00
CA LEU A 90 -3.61 6.62 -27.36
C LEU A 90 -2.90 6.07 -26.10
N ALA A 91 -2.64 6.92 -25.10
CA ALA A 91 -2.05 6.51 -23.84
C ALA A 91 -2.95 5.54 -23.03
N LEU A 92 -4.27 5.54 -23.28
CA LEU A 92 -5.24 4.62 -22.66
C LEU A 92 -5.49 3.34 -23.48
N SER A 93 -4.80 3.17 -24.61
CA SER A 93 -4.91 2.00 -25.49
C SER A 93 -4.59 0.70 -24.76
N GLU A 94 -5.28 -0.38 -25.12
CA GLU A 94 -4.97 -1.73 -24.63
C GLU A 94 -3.64 -2.27 -25.18
N GLN A 95 -3.11 -1.67 -26.24
CA GLN A 95 -1.82 -2.05 -26.82
C GLN A 95 -0.67 -1.42 -26.01
N PRO A 96 0.21 -2.22 -25.35
CA PRO A 96 1.24 -1.69 -24.45
C PRO A 96 2.22 -0.73 -25.15
N ALA A 97 2.62 -1.03 -26.40
CA ALA A 97 3.56 -0.20 -27.15
C ALA A 97 2.95 1.17 -27.53
N THR A 98 1.68 1.20 -27.92
CA THR A 98 0.96 2.45 -28.24
C THR A 98 0.77 3.30 -26.99
N SER A 99 0.34 2.67 -25.88
CA SER A 99 0.16 3.33 -24.60
C SER A 99 1.47 3.94 -24.09
N ALA A 100 2.57 3.17 -24.10
CA ALA A 100 3.88 3.60 -23.64
C ALA A 100 4.44 4.75 -24.49
N ASP A 101 4.41 4.65 -25.82
CA ASP A 101 4.94 5.69 -26.71
C ASP A 101 4.14 7.00 -26.61
N ALA A 102 2.82 6.91 -26.49
CA ALA A 102 1.95 8.09 -26.36
C ALA A 102 2.17 8.80 -25.03
N ARG A 103 2.37 8.04 -23.94
CA ARG A 103 2.73 8.60 -22.64
C ARG A 103 4.11 9.25 -22.67
N ALA A 104 5.11 8.58 -23.25
CA ALA A 104 6.46 9.13 -23.38
C ALA A 104 6.47 10.42 -24.21
N ALA A 105 5.63 10.50 -25.25
CA ALA A 105 5.41 11.73 -26.01
C ALA A 105 4.84 12.87 -25.14
N LEU A 106 3.82 12.60 -24.33
CA LEU A 106 3.26 13.57 -23.39
C LEU A 106 4.30 14.03 -22.35
N GLU A 107 5.09 13.11 -21.79
CA GLU A 107 6.17 13.42 -20.85
C GLU A 107 7.24 14.31 -21.49
N LYS A 108 7.64 14.02 -22.74
CA LYS A 108 8.58 14.85 -23.51
C LYS A 108 8.04 16.27 -23.73
N ILE A 109 6.75 16.40 -24.08
CA ILE A 109 6.12 17.72 -24.27
C ILE A 109 6.06 18.47 -22.93
N ALA A 110 5.63 17.80 -21.85
CA ALA A 110 5.52 18.37 -20.51
C ALA A 110 6.87 18.83 -19.94
N ALA A 111 7.97 18.16 -20.29
CA ALA A 111 9.32 18.53 -19.87
C ALA A 111 9.83 19.85 -20.50
N THR A 112 9.16 20.35 -21.54
CA THR A 112 9.53 21.62 -22.20
C THR A 112 9.13 22.80 -21.31
N ARG A 113 10.10 23.53 -20.76
CA ARG A 113 9.79 24.61 -19.80
C ARG A 113 9.09 25.80 -20.46
N VAL A 114 8.04 26.29 -19.77
CA VAL A 114 7.34 27.57 -20.01
C VAL A 114 6.58 27.65 -21.35
N THR A 115 5.78 26.63 -21.68
CA THR A 115 4.87 26.65 -22.84
C THR A 115 3.43 26.30 -22.40
N SER A 116 2.43 26.74 -23.17
CA SER A 116 1.03 26.37 -22.95
C SER A 116 0.81 24.88 -23.25
N ALA A 117 1.53 24.36 -24.24
CA ALA A 117 1.55 22.95 -24.60
C ALA A 117 2.07 22.07 -23.45
N ALA A 118 3.17 22.46 -22.80
CA ALA A 118 3.73 21.70 -21.69
C ALA A 118 2.79 21.64 -20.48
N THR A 119 2.15 22.76 -20.11
CA THR A 119 1.17 22.79 -19.02
C THR A 119 0.01 21.85 -19.30
N ARG A 120 -0.55 21.88 -20.51
CA ARG A 120 -1.67 20.99 -20.91
C ARG A 120 -1.25 19.52 -21.00
N ALA A 121 -0.03 19.24 -21.44
CA ALA A 121 0.50 17.89 -21.46
C ALA A 121 0.63 17.34 -20.03
N ALA A 122 1.11 18.16 -19.09
CA ALA A 122 1.16 17.80 -17.67
C ALA A 122 -0.24 17.57 -17.07
N GLU A 123 -1.24 18.40 -17.40
CA GLU A 123 -2.64 18.20 -17.00
C GLU A 123 -3.22 16.89 -17.58
N THR A 124 -2.86 16.57 -18.82
CA THR A 124 -3.27 15.32 -19.47
C THR A 124 -2.66 14.11 -18.77
N LEU A 125 -1.34 14.16 -18.46
CA LEU A 125 -0.66 13.12 -17.69
C LEU A 125 -1.30 12.91 -16.31
N ALA A 126 -1.59 14.00 -15.59
CA ALA A 126 -2.26 13.90 -14.29
C ALA A 126 -3.63 13.20 -14.39
N THR A 127 -4.41 13.52 -15.44
CA THR A 127 -5.68 12.83 -15.70
C THR A 127 -5.49 11.35 -16.03
N LEU A 128 -4.46 11.00 -16.82
CA LEU A 128 -4.13 9.61 -17.13
C LEU A 128 -3.72 8.83 -15.89
N ASP A 129 -2.96 9.46 -15.00
CA ASP A 129 -2.52 8.86 -13.73
C ASP A 129 -3.71 8.56 -12.83
N GLU A 130 -4.67 9.50 -12.71
CA GLU A 130 -5.94 9.26 -11.98
C GLU A 130 -6.74 8.09 -12.56
N ILE A 131 -6.86 8.01 -13.89
CA ILE A 131 -7.57 6.90 -14.57
C ILE A 131 -6.86 5.57 -14.32
N ARG A 132 -5.53 5.54 -14.42
CA ARG A 132 -4.72 4.33 -14.20
C ARG A 132 -4.83 3.86 -12.77
N GLU A 133 -4.74 4.77 -11.80
CA GLU A 133 -4.89 4.48 -10.39
C GLU A 133 -6.27 3.87 -10.12
N GLU A 134 -7.37 4.47 -10.60
CA GLU A 134 -8.72 3.92 -10.45
C GLU A 134 -8.88 2.51 -11.06
N ARG A 135 -8.25 2.25 -12.22
CA ARG A 135 -8.22 0.90 -12.81
C ARG A 135 -7.47 -0.09 -11.94
N CYS A 136 -6.32 0.30 -11.40
CA CYS A 136 -5.53 -0.55 -10.49
C CYS A 136 -6.32 -0.86 -9.22
N LEU A 137 -6.95 0.15 -8.60
CA LEU A 137 -7.82 -0.03 -7.43
C LEU A 137 -9.00 -0.97 -7.72
N ALA A 138 -9.64 -0.84 -8.90
CA ALA A 138 -10.71 -1.75 -9.31
C ALA A 138 -10.22 -3.19 -9.46
N GLN A 139 -9.01 -3.40 -9.99
CA GLN A 139 -8.41 -4.73 -10.12
C GLN A 139 -8.02 -5.31 -8.76
N LEU A 140 -7.38 -4.53 -7.88
CA LEU A 140 -7.07 -4.93 -6.50
C LEU A 140 -8.34 -5.37 -5.75
N LYS A 141 -9.44 -4.61 -5.87
CA LYS A 141 -10.75 -4.99 -5.29
C LYS A 141 -11.28 -6.31 -5.84
N ARG A 142 -11.19 -6.54 -7.17
CA ARG A 142 -11.61 -7.81 -7.79
C ARG A 142 -10.79 -9.01 -7.31
N LEU A 143 -9.51 -8.79 -7.02
CA LEU A 143 -8.60 -9.79 -6.46
C LEU A 143 -8.79 -10.01 -4.96
N GLY A 144 -9.65 -9.24 -4.29
CA GLY A 144 -10.03 -9.44 -2.90
C GLY A 144 -9.41 -8.47 -1.90
N ALA A 145 -8.64 -7.48 -2.34
CA ALA A 145 -8.17 -6.41 -1.47
C ALA A 145 -9.35 -5.53 -1.00
N THR A 146 -9.33 -5.13 0.27
CA THR A 146 -10.21 -4.08 0.77
C THR A 146 -9.53 -2.74 0.54
N VAL A 147 -10.26 -1.78 -0.02
CA VAL A 147 -9.75 -0.44 -0.31
C VAL A 147 -10.73 0.57 0.25
N GLU A 148 -10.26 1.36 1.19
CA GLU A 148 -10.98 2.49 1.76
C GLU A 148 -10.39 3.79 1.23
N ARG A 149 -11.26 4.72 0.80
CA ARG A 149 -10.87 6.03 0.29
C ARG A 149 -11.11 7.06 1.38
N HIS A 150 -10.10 7.88 1.66
CA HIS A 150 -10.18 9.01 2.56
C HIS A 150 -9.99 10.31 1.75
N THR A 151 -10.78 11.32 2.08
CA THR A 151 -10.69 12.64 1.46
C THR A 151 -10.80 13.72 2.53
N TYR A 152 -9.77 14.54 2.67
CA TYR A 152 -9.77 15.69 3.58
C TYR A 152 -9.85 16.99 2.78
N ALA A 153 -10.85 17.82 3.06
CA ALA A 153 -10.98 19.12 2.41
C ALA A 153 -10.26 20.19 3.25
N PHE A 154 -9.22 20.81 2.67
CA PHE A 154 -8.56 21.97 3.23
C PHE A 154 -9.02 23.24 2.51
N GLY A 155 -9.81 24.06 3.21
CA GLY A 155 -10.38 25.29 2.65
C GLY A 155 -11.23 25.04 1.40
N ASN A 156 -11.23 26.00 0.47
CA ASN A 156 -12.16 25.96 -0.66
C ASN A 156 -11.72 25.09 -1.85
N ASN A 157 -10.50 24.54 -1.93
CA ASN A 157 -10.02 23.92 -3.18
C ASN A 157 -9.02 22.74 -3.08
N ALA A 158 -8.42 22.42 -1.92
CA ALA A 158 -7.49 21.29 -1.81
C ALA A 158 -8.18 20.09 -1.15
N VAL A 159 -8.45 19.04 -1.93
CA VAL A 159 -8.87 17.74 -1.39
C VAL A 159 -7.62 16.88 -1.33
N ASP A 160 -7.23 16.51 -0.12
CA ASP A 160 -6.18 15.54 0.12
C ASP A 160 -6.78 14.14 0.03
N LEU A 161 -6.39 13.40 -1.00
CA LEU A 161 -6.88 12.05 -1.30
C LEU A 161 -5.87 11.02 -0.78
N SER A 162 -6.36 10.04 -0.04
CA SER A 162 -5.55 8.89 0.37
C SER A 162 -6.33 7.60 0.39
N TYR A 163 -5.60 6.48 0.39
CA TYR A 163 -6.16 5.15 0.49
C TYR A 163 -5.59 4.38 1.67
N THR A 164 -6.49 3.62 2.32
CA THR A 164 -6.14 2.48 3.16
C THR A 164 -6.41 1.21 2.37
N ILE A 165 -5.41 0.34 2.25
CA ILE A 165 -5.53 -0.95 1.55
C ILE A 165 -5.23 -2.09 2.52
N GLU A 166 -6.15 -3.05 2.61
CA GLU A 166 -5.95 -4.30 3.36
C GLU A 166 -5.96 -5.50 2.41
N ILE A 167 -4.89 -6.28 2.43
CA ILE A 167 -4.78 -7.58 1.76
C ILE A 167 -4.83 -8.65 2.84
N ASP A 168 -5.85 -9.51 2.80
CA ASP A 168 -6.04 -10.59 3.77
C ASP A 168 -6.28 -11.93 3.06
N LYS A 169 -6.75 -12.94 3.80
CA LYS A 169 -7.11 -14.27 3.29
C LYS A 169 -8.10 -14.29 2.10
N ARG A 170 -8.77 -13.18 1.77
CA ARG A 170 -9.65 -13.04 0.60
C ARG A 170 -8.88 -12.80 -0.69
N TRP A 171 -7.60 -12.45 -0.59
CA TRP A 171 -6.72 -12.21 -1.73
C TRP A 171 -6.59 -13.45 -2.61
N LYS A 172 -6.72 -13.25 -3.91
CA LYS A 172 -6.68 -14.29 -4.96
C LYS A 172 -5.58 -14.05 -6.00
N GLY A 173 -4.84 -12.95 -5.90
CA GLY A 173 -3.74 -12.63 -6.81
C GLY A 173 -2.43 -13.29 -6.37
N GLU A 174 -1.45 -13.29 -7.26
CA GLU A 174 -0.07 -13.71 -6.98
C GLU A 174 0.84 -12.47 -6.85
N SER A 175 2.16 -12.68 -6.78
CA SER A 175 3.14 -11.60 -6.65
C SER A 175 3.12 -10.63 -7.83
N ASP A 176 2.77 -11.08 -9.04
CA ASP A 176 2.67 -10.22 -10.21
C ASP A 176 1.47 -9.26 -10.12
N GLU A 177 0.31 -9.71 -9.65
CA GLU A 177 -0.82 -8.81 -9.43
C GLU A 177 -0.57 -7.85 -8.25
N PHE A 178 0.25 -8.23 -7.27
CA PHE A 178 0.61 -7.33 -6.18
C PHE A 178 1.36 -6.07 -6.67
N LYS A 179 2.13 -6.18 -7.77
CA LYS A 179 2.83 -5.04 -8.41
C LYS A 179 1.88 -3.93 -8.88
N LEU A 180 0.59 -4.20 -9.02
CA LEU A 180 -0.41 -3.16 -9.29
C LEU A 180 -0.41 -2.08 -8.19
N LEU A 181 -0.07 -2.44 -6.96
CA LEU A 181 -0.02 -1.53 -5.82
C LEU A 181 0.96 -0.36 -6.06
N GLY A 182 2.10 -0.60 -6.70
CA GLY A 182 3.06 0.45 -7.07
C GLY A 182 2.50 1.52 -8.02
N ASN A 183 1.33 1.27 -8.65
CA ASN A 183 0.63 2.22 -9.51
C ASN A 183 -0.49 2.97 -8.77
N VAL A 184 -0.52 2.92 -7.44
CA VAL A 184 -1.49 3.61 -6.58
C VAL A 184 -0.72 4.56 -5.67
N PRO A 185 -0.26 5.72 -6.18
CA PRO A 185 0.63 6.60 -5.43
C PRO A 185 -0.02 7.20 -4.18
N HIS A 186 -1.34 7.21 -4.06
CA HIS A 186 -2.04 7.79 -2.91
C HIS A 186 -2.28 6.80 -1.75
N VAL A 187 -1.65 5.62 -1.74
CA VAL A 187 -1.70 4.71 -0.59
C VAL A 187 -0.93 5.31 0.59
N ARG A 188 -1.62 5.50 1.72
CA ARG A 188 -1.03 5.97 2.99
C ARG A 188 -0.99 4.90 4.05
N HIS A 189 -1.97 4.00 4.06
CA HIS A 189 -2.06 2.93 5.05
C HIS A 189 -2.16 1.59 4.34
N LEU A 190 -1.24 0.67 4.64
CA LEU A 190 -1.20 -0.67 4.04
C LEU A 190 -1.19 -1.72 5.15
N VAL A 191 -2.15 -2.64 5.08
CA VAL A 191 -2.25 -3.79 5.98
C VAL A 191 -2.11 -5.06 5.16
N LEU A 192 -1.06 -5.83 5.41
CA LEU A 192 -0.78 -7.11 4.78
C LEU A 192 -0.97 -8.24 5.81
N ASN A 193 -2.13 -8.88 5.80
CA ASN A 193 -2.48 -9.99 6.67
C ASN A 193 -2.62 -11.28 5.84
N TYR A 194 -1.52 -11.68 5.21
CA TYR A 194 -1.49 -12.77 4.27
C TYR A 194 -0.18 -13.58 4.43
N PRO A 195 -0.25 -14.91 4.59
CA PRO A 195 0.91 -15.72 5.01
C PRO A 195 2.01 -15.82 3.95
N GLU A 196 1.70 -15.50 2.69
CA GLU A 196 2.65 -15.57 1.57
C GLU A 196 3.38 -14.24 1.31
N VAL A 197 3.14 -13.20 2.12
CA VAL A 197 3.87 -11.92 2.00
C VAL A 197 5.35 -12.15 2.27
N ASP A 198 6.21 -11.83 1.31
CA ASP A 198 7.66 -12.09 1.35
C ASP A 198 8.48 -10.83 0.99
N ASP A 199 9.78 -11.01 0.76
CA ASP A 199 10.70 -9.90 0.46
C ASP A 199 10.43 -9.28 -0.92
N ASP A 200 9.91 -10.03 -1.91
CA ASP A 200 9.55 -9.49 -3.22
C ASP A 200 8.39 -8.50 -3.10
N TRP A 201 7.45 -8.77 -2.19
CA TRP A 201 6.40 -7.82 -1.86
C TRP A 201 6.98 -6.56 -1.21
N MET A 202 8.04 -6.66 -0.40
CA MET A 202 8.66 -5.49 0.23
C MET A 202 9.31 -4.55 -0.80
N SER A 203 9.86 -5.07 -1.88
CA SER A 203 10.36 -4.23 -2.97
C SER A 203 9.24 -3.41 -3.63
N VAL A 204 8.04 -3.98 -3.79
CA VAL A 204 6.87 -3.23 -4.29
C VAL A 204 6.37 -2.22 -3.26
N VAL A 205 6.32 -2.60 -1.97
CA VAL A 205 5.91 -1.69 -0.89
C VAL A 205 6.85 -0.47 -0.80
N ALA A 206 8.14 -0.66 -1.05
CA ALA A 206 9.13 0.42 -1.08
C ALA A 206 8.91 1.46 -2.20
N GLU A 207 8.11 1.14 -3.23
CA GLU A 207 7.72 2.10 -4.28
C GLU A 207 6.61 3.05 -3.83
N LEU A 208 5.92 2.75 -2.72
CA LEU A 208 4.82 3.55 -2.17
C LEU A 208 5.34 4.76 -1.38
N SER A 209 5.90 5.74 -2.10
CA SER A 209 6.55 6.92 -1.50
C SER A 209 5.67 7.79 -0.57
N ASN A 210 4.34 7.60 -0.59
CA ASN A 210 3.39 8.27 0.31
C ASN A 210 2.93 7.41 1.49
N LEU A 211 3.49 6.21 1.67
CA LEU A 211 3.10 5.32 2.74
C LEU A 211 3.49 5.89 4.11
N GLU A 212 2.51 5.99 5.00
CA GLU A 212 2.64 6.51 6.37
C GLU A 212 2.56 5.37 7.38
N ASP A 213 1.67 4.39 7.16
CA ASP A 213 1.50 3.25 8.05
C ASP A 213 1.61 1.92 7.29
N LEU A 214 2.53 1.06 7.72
CA LEU A 214 2.67 -0.31 7.24
C LEU A 214 2.46 -1.29 8.39
N THR A 215 1.49 -2.19 8.20
CA THR A 215 1.26 -3.32 9.10
C THR A 215 1.39 -4.62 8.32
N ILE A 216 2.27 -5.51 8.77
CA ILE A 216 2.40 -6.87 8.25
C ILE A 216 2.07 -7.84 9.37
N VAL A 217 1.06 -8.67 9.13
CA VAL A 217 0.59 -9.69 10.07
C VAL A 217 0.84 -11.05 9.46
N ARG A 218 1.84 -11.73 10.01
CA ARG A 218 2.39 -12.99 9.49
C ARG A 218 2.99 -12.78 8.10
N GLY A 219 3.84 -13.71 7.72
CA GLY A 219 4.49 -13.65 6.42
C GLY A 219 5.87 -14.26 6.46
N LYS A 220 6.44 -14.31 5.27
CA LYS A 220 7.76 -14.83 4.98
C LYS A 220 8.81 -13.73 4.82
N VAL A 221 8.49 -12.49 5.20
CA VAL A 221 9.44 -11.36 5.20
C VAL A 221 10.64 -11.67 6.10
N THR A 222 11.83 -11.46 5.56
CA THR A 222 13.11 -11.65 6.25
C THR A 222 13.75 -10.31 6.59
N SER A 223 14.85 -10.34 7.35
CA SER A 223 15.68 -9.16 7.61
C SER A 223 16.16 -8.44 6.33
N ALA A 224 16.28 -9.15 5.20
CA ALA A 224 16.69 -8.55 3.93
C ALA A 224 15.58 -7.69 3.31
N GLY A 225 14.32 -8.14 3.33
CA GLY A 225 13.18 -7.36 2.82
C GLY A 225 12.95 -6.05 3.57
N ILE A 226 13.34 -5.98 4.84
CA ILE A 226 13.25 -4.74 5.64
C ILE A 226 14.18 -3.64 5.12
N ALA A 227 15.30 -4.00 4.49
CA ALA A 227 16.26 -3.01 3.97
C ALA A 227 15.63 -2.11 2.89
N ASP A 228 14.73 -2.64 2.06
CA ASP A 228 14.05 -1.85 1.03
C ASP A 228 13.10 -0.81 1.61
N LEU A 229 12.48 -1.12 2.76
CA LEU A 229 11.53 -0.22 3.43
C LEU A 229 12.20 1.05 3.98
N SER A 230 13.54 1.09 4.10
CA SER A 230 14.23 2.30 4.56
C SER A 230 14.15 3.46 3.57
N LYS A 231 13.68 3.20 2.34
CA LYS A 231 13.43 4.21 1.30
C LYS A 231 12.14 5.00 1.55
N LEU A 232 11.27 4.53 2.45
CA LEU A 232 9.97 5.14 2.73
C LEU A 232 10.12 6.32 3.70
N GLU A 233 10.44 7.49 3.15
CA GLU A 233 10.70 8.73 3.92
C GLU A 233 9.49 9.26 4.70
N ARG A 234 8.27 8.86 4.30
CA ARG A 234 7.01 9.27 4.94
C ARG A 234 6.50 8.28 5.99
N LEU A 235 7.15 7.12 6.15
CA LEU A 235 6.67 6.08 7.05
C LEU A 235 6.78 6.54 8.51
N GLN A 236 5.65 6.54 9.21
CA GLN A 236 5.50 6.92 10.61
C GLN A 236 5.27 5.71 11.50
N THR A 237 4.54 4.70 11.01
CA THR A 237 4.23 3.48 11.76
C THR A 237 4.70 2.25 11.00
N LEU A 238 5.51 1.43 11.66
CA LEU A 238 5.91 0.11 11.18
C LEU A 238 5.51 -0.96 12.19
N GLU A 239 4.54 -1.79 11.82
CA GLU A 239 4.12 -2.93 12.62
C GLU A 239 4.42 -4.24 11.90
N MET A 240 5.19 -5.10 12.52
CA MET A 240 5.53 -6.45 12.07
C MET A 240 5.06 -7.42 13.14
N MET A 241 3.98 -8.14 12.88
CA MET A 241 3.33 -9.00 13.86
C MET A 241 3.44 -10.46 13.43
N TYR A 242 4.10 -11.27 14.25
CA TYR A 242 4.34 -12.70 14.01
C TYR A 242 5.14 -12.97 12.73
N THR A 243 6.26 -12.27 12.58
CA THR A 243 7.21 -12.38 11.45
C THR A 243 8.53 -13.03 11.92
N PRO A 244 8.59 -14.38 12.05
CA PRO A 244 9.67 -15.08 12.75
C PRO A 244 10.99 -15.13 11.99
N MET A 245 11.05 -14.65 10.74
CA MET A 245 12.26 -14.63 9.92
C MET A 245 13.01 -13.30 9.97
N ILE A 246 12.51 -12.32 10.73
CA ILE A 246 13.22 -11.09 11.04
C ILE A 246 14.07 -11.32 12.29
N ASP A 247 15.37 -11.10 12.18
CA ASP A 247 16.39 -11.27 13.22
C ASP A 247 17.29 -10.02 13.36
N ASP A 248 18.43 -10.14 14.05
CA ASP A 248 19.36 -9.03 14.27
C ASP A 248 19.92 -8.42 12.97
N GLY A 249 19.84 -9.13 11.83
CA GLY A 249 20.20 -8.59 10.52
C GLY A 249 19.36 -7.37 10.12
N ALA A 250 18.15 -7.22 10.65
CA ALA A 250 17.28 -6.08 10.36
C ALA A 250 17.67 -4.80 11.14
N VAL A 251 18.48 -4.91 12.20
CA VAL A 251 18.71 -3.81 13.16
C VAL A 251 19.26 -2.56 12.47
N ASP A 252 20.24 -2.69 11.59
CA ASP A 252 20.83 -1.52 10.92
C ASP A 252 19.87 -0.88 9.91
N SER A 253 19.01 -1.67 9.27
CA SER A 253 17.96 -1.14 8.37
C SER A 253 16.87 -0.40 9.14
N LEU A 254 16.39 -0.99 10.25
CA LEU A 254 15.40 -0.37 11.13
C LEU A 254 15.91 0.95 11.73
N ARG A 255 17.21 1.03 12.04
CA ARG A 255 17.86 2.26 12.52
C ARG A 255 17.93 3.38 11.47
N ALA A 256 17.97 3.03 10.19
CA ALA A 256 17.98 4.01 9.11
C ALA A 256 16.61 4.69 8.94
N MET A 257 15.53 4.09 9.44
CA MET A 257 14.15 4.59 9.35
C MET A 257 13.84 5.67 10.40
N GLN A 258 14.60 6.77 10.40
CA GLN A 258 14.49 7.82 11.43
C GLN A 258 13.16 8.59 11.42
N GLY A 259 12.36 8.48 10.35
CA GLY A 259 11.02 9.07 10.28
C GLY A 259 9.95 8.29 11.04
N VAL A 260 10.22 7.03 11.40
CA VAL A 260 9.26 6.17 12.08
C VAL A 260 9.12 6.60 13.54
N VAL A 261 7.89 6.90 13.94
CA VAL A 261 7.53 7.30 15.31
C VAL A 261 7.09 6.10 16.14
N MET A 262 6.50 5.08 15.52
CA MET A 262 6.02 3.87 16.17
C MET A 262 6.56 2.63 15.47
N MET A 263 7.27 1.78 16.20
CA MET A 263 7.81 0.52 15.70
C MET A 263 7.42 -0.63 16.62
N ARG A 264 6.54 -1.52 16.14
CA ARG A 264 6.11 -2.72 16.85
C ARG A 264 6.59 -3.97 16.12
N LEU A 265 7.51 -4.70 16.73
CA LEU A 265 8.13 -5.89 16.15
C LEU A 265 7.83 -7.10 17.03
N TYR A 266 6.72 -7.77 16.77
CA TYR A 266 6.24 -8.89 17.57
C TYR A 266 6.48 -10.21 16.86
N GLY A 267 6.90 -11.22 17.62
CA GLY A 267 7.18 -12.54 17.06
C GLY A 267 8.39 -12.56 16.13
N THR A 268 9.32 -11.62 16.31
CA THR A 268 10.61 -11.60 15.62
C THR A 268 11.66 -12.40 16.42
N ARG A 269 12.80 -12.66 15.79
CA ARG A 269 13.99 -13.27 16.38
C ARG A 269 15.09 -12.24 16.71
N ILE A 270 14.74 -10.96 16.81
CA ILE A 270 15.67 -9.92 17.26
C ILE A 270 16.06 -10.22 18.72
N SER A 271 17.36 -10.36 18.94
CA SER A 271 17.95 -10.71 20.23
C SER A 271 17.79 -9.58 21.24
N LYS A 272 18.01 -9.85 22.54
CA LYS A 272 17.99 -8.80 23.57
C LYS A 272 19.02 -7.69 23.29
N ASP A 273 20.18 -8.06 22.74
CA ASP A 273 21.20 -7.10 22.34
C ASP A 273 20.73 -6.25 21.15
N GLY A 274 20.10 -6.87 20.15
CA GLY A 274 19.48 -6.17 19.02
C GLY A 274 18.39 -5.19 19.46
N GLN A 275 17.53 -5.60 20.40
CA GLN A 275 16.52 -4.73 20.99
C GLN A 275 17.12 -3.54 21.74
N THR A 276 18.18 -3.78 22.50
CA THR A 276 18.89 -2.73 23.26
C THR A 276 19.47 -1.70 22.29
N ARG A 277 20.14 -2.17 21.23
CA ARG A 277 20.67 -1.30 20.16
C ARG A 277 19.57 -0.46 19.50
N LEU A 278 18.41 -1.05 19.20
CA LEU A 278 17.28 -0.31 18.62
C LEU A 278 16.77 0.78 19.57
N ARG A 279 16.55 0.48 20.85
CA ARG A 279 16.02 1.43 21.84
C ARG A 279 16.99 2.58 22.15
N GLU A 280 18.29 2.30 22.20
CA GLU A 280 19.30 3.32 22.51
C GLU A 280 19.49 4.32 21.36
N GLN A 281 19.30 3.89 20.11
CA GLN A 281 19.67 4.67 18.94
C GLN A 281 18.48 5.31 18.21
N LEU A 282 17.25 4.86 18.52
CA LEU A 282 16.00 5.45 18.04
C LEU A 282 15.26 6.18 19.17
N ALA A 283 15.91 7.20 19.75
CA ALA A 283 15.41 7.92 20.93
C ALA A 283 14.05 8.63 20.72
N ASN A 284 13.67 8.91 19.47
CA ASN A 284 12.40 9.56 19.11
C ASN A 284 11.34 8.57 18.60
N THR A 285 11.66 7.28 18.58
CA THR A 285 10.75 6.22 18.12
C THR A 285 10.30 5.40 19.31
N ASN A 286 9.00 5.16 19.42
CA ASN A 286 8.47 4.19 20.36
C ASN A 286 8.71 2.78 19.81
N VAL A 287 9.76 2.12 20.31
CA VAL A 287 10.18 0.79 19.88
C VAL A 287 9.71 -0.27 20.89
N ASP A 288 8.73 -1.08 20.48
CA ASP A 288 8.25 -2.26 21.21
C ASP A 288 8.61 -3.53 20.43
N VAL A 289 9.55 -4.31 20.96
CA VAL A 289 9.99 -5.58 20.37
C VAL A 289 9.67 -6.70 21.33
N ARG A 290 9.00 -7.74 20.82
CA ARG A 290 8.57 -8.91 21.59
C ARG A 290 8.84 -10.17 20.82
N ARG A 291 9.23 -11.25 21.50
CA ARG A 291 9.48 -12.55 20.86
C ARG A 291 8.21 -13.31 20.47
N GLY A 292 7.03 -12.75 20.80
CA GLY A 292 5.73 -13.18 20.29
C GLY A 292 5.07 -14.33 21.05
N GLY A 293 5.60 -14.74 22.20
CA GLY A 293 4.93 -15.69 23.06
C GLY A 293 3.55 -15.17 23.50
N PHE A 294 2.53 -16.00 23.36
CA PHE A 294 1.15 -15.64 23.69
C PHE A 294 0.55 -16.60 24.70
N LEU A 295 0.13 -16.06 25.85
CA LEU A 295 -0.51 -16.83 26.91
C LEU A 295 -2.01 -17.02 26.66
N GLY A 296 -2.73 -15.99 26.17
CA GLY A 296 -4.16 -16.09 25.87
C GLY A 296 -5.08 -15.85 27.06
N ILE A 297 -4.81 -14.80 27.84
CA ILE A 297 -5.65 -14.36 28.96
C ILE A 297 -5.96 -12.88 28.84
N SER A 298 -7.07 -12.47 29.44
CA SER A 298 -7.37 -11.07 29.72
C SER A 298 -7.43 -10.84 31.22
N PRO A 299 -6.91 -9.70 31.72
CA PRO A 299 -6.96 -9.39 33.14
C PRO A 299 -8.39 -9.05 33.55
N LEU A 300 -8.73 -9.31 34.81
CA LEU A 300 -10.00 -8.86 35.39
C LEU A 300 -10.03 -7.34 35.46
N ARG A 301 -8.89 -6.72 35.80
CA ARG A 301 -8.62 -5.27 35.80
C ARG A 301 -7.13 -5.06 35.51
N ASN A 302 -6.77 -3.95 34.89
CA ASN A 302 -5.36 -3.52 34.77
C ASN A 302 -4.87 -2.88 36.09
N LEU A 303 -4.99 -3.63 37.18
CA LEU A 303 -4.59 -3.22 38.53
C LEU A 303 -4.01 -4.45 39.25
N ALA A 304 -3.19 -4.21 40.27
CA ALA A 304 -2.77 -5.26 41.17
C ALA A 304 -3.95 -5.77 42.03
N PRO A 305 -4.01 -7.08 42.33
CA PRO A 305 -3.09 -8.13 41.88
C PRO A 305 -3.41 -8.60 40.44
N CYS A 306 -2.47 -9.29 39.79
CA CYS A 306 -2.64 -9.83 38.43
C CYS A 306 -3.64 -11.00 38.38
N THR A 307 -4.93 -10.70 38.45
CA THR A 307 -6.02 -11.67 38.42
C THR A 307 -6.55 -11.86 37.00
N ILE A 308 -6.70 -13.12 36.59
CA ILE A 308 -7.26 -13.51 35.30
C ILE A 308 -8.77 -13.23 35.28
N GLY A 309 -9.22 -12.38 34.37
CA GLY A 309 -10.65 -12.14 34.13
C GLY A 309 -11.22 -13.13 33.12
N GLN A 310 -10.44 -13.47 32.10
CA GLN A 310 -10.85 -14.41 31.06
C GLN A 310 -9.67 -15.25 30.59
N VAL A 311 -9.94 -16.53 30.35
CA VAL A 311 -9.05 -17.43 29.60
C VAL A 311 -9.67 -17.62 28.21
N HIS A 312 -8.90 -17.37 27.17
CA HIS A 312 -9.38 -17.46 25.80
C HIS A 312 -9.34 -18.90 25.30
N PRO A 313 -10.36 -19.37 24.56
CA PRO A 313 -10.39 -20.74 24.06
C PRO A 313 -9.30 -21.00 23.01
N ASN A 314 -8.81 -22.24 22.97
CA ASN A 314 -7.74 -22.71 22.09
C ASN A 314 -6.46 -21.87 22.24
N THR A 315 -6.04 -21.60 23.47
CA THR A 315 -4.81 -20.87 23.83
C THR A 315 -3.94 -21.65 24.82
N ALA A 316 -2.71 -21.15 25.02
CA ALA A 316 -1.75 -21.73 25.95
C ALA A 316 -2.28 -21.78 27.40
N ALA A 317 -2.98 -20.73 27.82
CA ALA A 317 -3.58 -20.63 29.15
C ALA A 317 -4.65 -21.70 29.40
N GLU A 318 -5.55 -21.89 28.43
CA GLU A 318 -6.58 -22.93 28.51
C GLU A 318 -5.94 -24.33 28.56
N ALA A 319 -4.96 -24.59 27.69
CA ALA A 319 -4.24 -25.86 27.65
C ALA A 319 -3.49 -26.15 28.96
N ALA A 320 -2.96 -25.13 29.63
CA ALA A 320 -2.32 -25.23 30.94
C ALA A 320 -3.32 -25.35 32.11
N GLY A 321 -4.62 -25.26 31.84
CA GLY A 321 -5.69 -25.33 32.84
C GLY A 321 -5.74 -24.10 33.76
N LEU A 322 -5.31 -22.94 33.27
CA LEU A 322 -5.59 -21.66 33.92
C LEU A 322 -7.10 -21.39 33.87
N GLN A 323 -7.59 -20.66 34.86
CA GLN A 323 -9.02 -20.37 35.04
C GLN A 323 -9.23 -18.90 35.38
N THR A 324 -10.43 -18.40 35.09
CA THR A 324 -10.88 -17.11 35.62
C THR A 324 -10.77 -17.09 37.15
N ASN A 325 -10.36 -15.95 37.69
CA ASN A 325 -10.04 -15.69 39.09
C ASN A 325 -8.74 -16.32 39.62
N ASP A 326 -7.95 -17.00 38.78
CA ASP A 326 -6.56 -17.28 39.16
C ASP A 326 -5.80 -15.96 39.32
N THR A 327 -5.00 -15.85 40.38
CA THR A 327 -4.06 -14.73 40.53
C THR A 327 -2.67 -15.22 40.20
N ILE A 328 -2.03 -14.61 39.21
CA ILE A 328 -0.66 -14.95 38.82
C ILE A 328 0.30 -14.23 39.77
N LEU A 329 1.11 -15.01 40.50
CA LEU A 329 2.05 -14.52 41.49
C LEU A 329 3.48 -14.44 40.92
N GLU A 330 3.89 -15.42 40.12
CA GLU A 330 5.22 -15.47 39.52
C GLU A 330 5.19 -16.04 38.10
N TYR A 331 6.13 -15.58 37.28
CA TYR A 331 6.42 -16.09 35.94
C TYR A 331 7.91 -16.40 35.83
N ASN A 332 8.26 -17.66 35.58
CA ASN A 332 9.65 -18.15 35.58
C ASN A 332 10.43 -17.75 36.85
N GLY A 333 9.76 -17.78 38.01
CA GLY A 333 10.32 -17.38 39.31
C GLY A 333 10.47 -15.87 39.52
N GLN A 334 10.06 -15.05 38.55
CA GLN A 334 10.03 -13.59 38.70
C GLN A 334 8.65 -13.14 39.20
N PRO A 335 8.58 -12.25 40.21
CA PRO A 335 7.31 -11.77 40.75
C PRO A 335 6.46 -11.04 39.70
N VAL A 336 5.15 -11.29 39.75
CA VAL A 336 4.13 -10.63 38.94
C VAL A 336 3.25 -9.79 39.87
N THR A 337 3.29 -8.46 39.69
CA THR A 337 2.51 -7.52 40.52
C THR A 337 1.17 -7.18 39.89
N ASP A 338 1.17 -7.06 38.57
CA ASP A 338 0.04 -6.63 37.73
C ASP A 338 0.18 -7.19 36.31
N PHE A 339 -0.79 -6.90 35.46
CA PHE A 339 -0.83 -7.41 34.09
C PHE A 339 0.29 -6.86 33.20
N ASP A 340 0.77 -5.64 33.46
CA ASP A 340 1.86 -5.03 32.68
C ASP A 340 3.19 -5.71 33.00
N SER A 341 3.44 -6.03 34.27
CA SER A 341 4.60 -6.80 34.71
C SER A 341 4.59 -8.19 34.07
N LEU A 342 3.45 -8.87 34.04
CA LEU A 342 3.30 -10.15 33.36
C LEU A 342 3.58 -10.05 31.87
N THR A 343 3.03 -9.01 31.21
CA THR A 343 3.22 -8.79 29.77
C THR A 343 4.69 -8.56 29.42
N LYS A 344 5.42 -7.80 30.24
CA LYS A 344 6.88 -7.60 30.09
C LYS A 344 7.64 -8.91 30.24
N LEU A 345 7.29 -9.74 31.22
CA LEU A 345 7.95 -11.03 31.44
C LEU A 345 7.70 -12.00 30.28
N ILE A 346 6.47 -12.05 29.77
CA ILE A 346 6.12 -12.89 28.61
C ILE A 346 6.79 -12.39 27.33
N SER A 347 7.03 -11.08 27.18
CA SER A 347 7.61 -10.49 25.96
C SER A 347 9.00 -11.02 25.61
N ASP A 348 9.71 -11.55 26.60
CA ASP A 348 11.02 -12.18 26.49
C ASP A 348 10.96 -13.65 25.99
N ASN A 349 9.77 -14.21 25.81
CA ASN A 349 9.56 -15.59 25.38
C ASN A 349 8.87 -15.68 24.02
N GLY A 350 9.22 -16.74 23.27
CA GLY A 350 8.66 -17.03 21.95
C GLY A 350 7.57 -18.11 21.97
N PRO A 351 6.80 -18.27 20.88
CA PRO A 351 5.90 -19.41 20.69
C PRO A 351 6.66 -20.75 20.80
N GLY A 352 6.05 -21.73 21.46
CA GLY A 352 6.63 -23.06 21.71
C GLY A 352 7.55 -23.13 22.93
N GLU A 353 7.97 -21.99 23.50
CA GLU A 353 8.72 -21.99 24.77
C GLU A 353 7.79 -22.34 25.94
N THR A 354 8.33 -23.12 26.87
CA THR A 354 7.61 -23.49 28.08
C THR A 354 8.06 -22.63 29.25
N SER A 355 7.09 -22.05 29.95
CA SER A 355 7.29 -21.19 31.11
C SER A 355 6.54 -21.75 32.32
N THR A 356 7.06 -21.48 33.51
CA THR A 356 6.45 -21.89 34.77
C THR A 356 5.74 -20.71 35.41
N LEU A 357 4.46 -20.89 35.72
CA LEU A 357 3.62 -19.93 36.45
C LEU A 357 3.38 -20.42 37.87
N LEU A 358 3.55 -19.53 38.85
CA LEU A 358 2.99 -19.72 40.19
C LEU A 358 1.68 -18.93 40.24
N ILE A 359 0.57 -19.62 40.51
CA ILE A 359 -0.75 -19.00 40.64
C ILE A 359 -1.32 -19.25 42.04
N GLU A 360 -2.23 -18.40 42.46
CA GLU A 360 -3.11 -18.62 43.60
C GLU A 360 -4.54 -18.86 43.12
N ARG A 361 -5.14 -19.98 43.57
CA ARG A 361 -6.52 -20.35 43.28
C ARG A 361 -7.20 -20.76 44.58
N GLY A 362 -8.21 -20.00 45.00
CA GLY A 362 -8.94 -20.31 46.24
C GLY A 362 -8.07 -20.28 47.50
N GLY A 363 -6.98 -19.50 47.52
CA GLY A 363 -6.01 -19.43 48.62
C GLY A 363 -4.91 -20.50 48.59
N GLU A 364 -4.95 -21.44 47.64
CA GLU A 364 -3.88 -22.41 47.42
C GLU A 364 -2.94 -21.96 46.31
N LYS A 365 -1.63 -22.16 46.53
CA LYS A 365 -0.61 -21.90 45.51
C LYS A 365 -0.41 -23.12 44.63
N LEU A 366 -0.56 -22.94 43.33
CA LEU A 366 -0.40 -24.00 42.32
C LEU A 366 0.67 -23.60 41.31
N THR A 367 1.52 -24.55 40.95
CA THR A 367 2.49 -24.36 39.87
C THR A 367 1.93 -24.93 38.57
N LYS A 368 1.98 -24.13 37.49
CA LYS A 368 1.50 -24.49 36.15
C LYS A 368 2.62 -24.36 35.14
N GLN A 369 2.89 -25.42 34.39
CA GLN A 369 3.72 -25.35 33.20
C GLN A 369 2.84 -24.92 32.03
N VAL A 370 3.27 -23.93 31.27
CA VAL A 370 2.55 -23.41 30.10
C VAL A 370 3.48 -23.30 28.91
N THR A 371 3.10 -23.92 27.80
CA THR A 371 3.80 -23.75 26.52
C THR A 371 3.11 -22.62 25.75
N LEU A 372 3.82 -21.52 25.51
CA LEU A 372 3.26 -20.33 24.88
C LEU A 372 2.88 -20.60 23.42
N GLY A 373 1.77 -20.02 22.97
CA GLY A 373 1.33 -20.09 21.58
C GLY A 373 1.76 -18.86 20.77
N GLU A 374 1.32 -18.82 19.52
CA GLU A 374 1.21 -17.58 18.75
C GLU A 374 -0.13 -16.90 19.06
N CYS A 375 -0.20 -15.57 19.09
CA CYS A 375 -1.52 -14.95 19.07
C CYS A 375 -2.15 -15.00 17.67
N LYS A 376 -3.45 -15.23 17.69
CA LYS A 376 -4.24 -15.40 16.48
C LYS A 376 -4.54 -14.02 15.90
N PRO A 377 -4.62 -13.86 14.57
CA PRO A 377 -4.93 -12.58 13.94
C PRO A 377 -6.23 -11.95 14.42
N SER A 378 -7.22 -12.77 14.80
CA SER A 378 -8.50 -12.29 15.37
C SER A 378 -8.35 -11.60 16.73
N MET A 379 -7.24 -11.80 17.42
CA MET A 379 -6.93 -11.24 18.74
C MET A 379 -5.94 -10.07 18.68
N LEU A 380 -5.44 -9.69 17.49
CA LEU A 380 -4.52 -8.57 17.31
C LEU A 380 -5.21 -7.19 17.35
N ARG A 381 -6.55 -7.13 17.28
CA ARG A 381 -7.34 -5.89 17.26
C ARG A 381 -7.91 -5.46 18.62
N GLN A 382 -7.53 -6.11 19.73
CA GLN A 382 -8.15 -5.90 21.04
C GLN A 382 -7.25 -5.17 22.03
#